data_AF-A0A9W6FUN5-F1
#
_entry.id   AF-A0A9W6FUN5-F1
#
_cell.length_a   1.000
_cell.length_b   1.000
_cell.length_c   1.000
_cell.angle_alpha   90.00
_cell.angle_beta   90.00
_cell.angle_gamma   90.00
#
_symmetry.space_group_name_H-M   'P 1'
#
loop_
_entity.id
_entity.type
_entity.pdbx_description
1 polymer ?
#
loop_
_entity_poly.entity_id
_entity_poly.type
_entity_poly.pdbx_seq_one_letter_code
_entity_poly.pdbx_strand_id
1 'polypeptide(L)'
;MGHFADYASKRLGVRLPEEYAGFMENYGKRLSEDPIHKKSWLGGLGSPDFVIGTTLAFRSSIPKFSMENVVIGYVGVKTIIVNKAYEEIDEYLMLNTRDGSILAVDSFGATNRLAASFEEWVGPELFRARLREKYTSNLTVIVFDDELKAEEARLKLLKLQRSGFIDLEDAVVVVKEADGRVRYHQMHRPARKGGFAGSITGLIVGSILLSPLIGAVLGAVTGAVSASLTDVGVDDQFMKDLSEEFKPGSSALFTLVRRADPERVAEECFGFGGKVLMNSVSREREALIQAYLDGTAEGIEKKQ
;
A
#
# COMPACT_ATOMS: atom_id res chain seq x y z
N MET A 1 21.46 -17.09 10.43
CA MET A 1 21.73 -15.75 11.01
C MET A 1 23.10 -15.34 10.53
N GLY A 2 23.17 -14.36 9.63
CA GLY A 2 24.42 -13.80 9.13
C GLY A 2 24.43 -13.63 7.61
N HIS A 3 24.20 -12.40 7.14
CA HIS A 3 24.88 -11.90 5.96
C HIS A 3 25.09 -10.37 5.94
N PHE A 4 24.21 -9.57 6.55
CA PHE A 4 24.37 -8.11 6.64
C PHE A 4 24.86 -7.61 8.01
N ALA A 5 24.30 -8.10 9.12
CA ALA A 5 24.66 -7.61 10.45
C ALA A 5 26.16 -7.80 10.76
N ASP A 6 26.70 -8.97 10.44
CA ASP A 6 28.12 -9.28 10.60
C ASP A 6 28.99 -8.45 9.65
N TYR A 7 28.49 -8.20 8.43
CA TYR A 7 29.17 -7.38 7.44
C TYR A 7 29.27 -5.92 7.88
N ALA A 8 28.16 -5.34 8.32
CA ALA A 8 28.11 -4.00 8.88
C ALA A 8 28.97 -3.89 10.14
N SER A 9 28.96 -4.90 11.03
CA SER A 9 29.82 -4.89 12.21
C SER A 9 31.31 -4.88 11.84
N LYS A 10 31.74 -5.69 10.87
CA LYS A 10 33.13 -5.70 10.41
C LYS A 10 33.56 -4.41 9.71
N ARG A 11 32.66 -3.79 8.93
CA ARG A 11 32.98 -2.62 8.10
C ARG A 11 32.83 -1.30 8.85
N LEU A 12 31.79 -1.18 9.68
CA LEU A 12 31.45 0.05 10.39
C LEU A 12 31.85 0.02 11.87
N GLY A 13 32.22 -1.14 12.43
CA GLY A 13 32.61 -1.25 13.84
C GLY A 13 31.46 -1.01 14.81
N VAL A 14 30.21 -1.25 14.38
CA VAL A 14 29.01 -1.07 15.21
C VAL A 14 28.19 -2.35 15.30
N ARG A 15 27.41 -2.49 16.37
CA ARG A 15 26.37 -3.51 16.44
C ARG A 15 25.04 -2.88 16.04
N LEU A 16 24.43 -3.39 14.98
CA LEU A 16 23.11 -2.92 14.56
C LEU A 16 22.03 -3.42 15.53
N PRO A 17 20.97 -2.62 15.79
CA PRO A 17 19.74 -3.07 16.44
C PRO A 17 19.16 -4.30 15.73
N GLU A 18 18.58 -5.22 16.50
CA GLU A 18 18.09 -6.50 15.98
C GLU A 18 16.96 -6.30 14.96
N GLU A 19 16.09 -5.32 15.19
CA GLU A 19 14.95 -4.99 14.33
C GLU A 19 15.43 -4.53 12.95
N TYR A 20 16.41 -3.62 12.91
CA TYR A 20 16.98 -3.12 11.66
C TYR A 20 17.80 -4.20 10.94
N ALA A 21 18.62 -4.95 11.69
CA ALA A 21 19.37 -6.07 11.13
C ALA A 21 18.44 -7.11 10.49
N GLY A 22 17.40 -7.53 11.21
CA GLY A 22 16.39 -8.48 10.72
C GLY A 22 15.65 -7.96 9.50
N PHE A 23 15.32 -6.67 9.45
CA PHE A 23 14.75 -6.03 8.28
C PHE A 23 15.69 -6.13 7.06
N MET A 24 16.96 -5.76 7.23
CA MET A 24 17.94 -5.76 6.14
C MET A 24 18.24 -7.17 5.61
N GLU A 25 18.24 -8.20 6.47
CA GLU A 25 18.38 -9.59 6.03
C GLU A 25 17.22 -10.05 5.14
N ASN A 26 15.99 -9.64 5.49
CA ASN A 26 14.79 -10.05 4.75
C ASN A 26 14.56 -9.22 3.48
N TYR A 27 14.93 -7.95 3.51
CA TYR A 27 14.48 -6.97 2.51
C TYR A 27 15.59 -6.16 1.86
N GLY A 28 16.82 -6.19 2.36
CA GLY A 28 17.91 -5.32 1.91
C GLY A 28 18.22 -5.42 0.41
N LYS A 29 18.04 -6.60 -0.19
CA LYS A 29 18.22 -6.84 -1.64
C LYS A 29 17.15 -6.18 -2.53
N ARG A 30 16.03 -5.75 -1.94
CA ARG A 30 14.92 -5.09 -2.64
C ARG A 30 15.05 -3.57 -2.63
N LEU A 31 16.01 -3.04 -1.87
CA LEU A 31 16.25 -1.62 -1.72
C LEU A 31 17.20 -1.13 -2.81
N SER A 32 17.04 0.12 -3.21
CA SER A 32 17.90 0.73 -4.22
C SER A 32 19.32 0.92 -3.69
N GLU A 33 20.32 0.65 -4.52
CA GLU A 33 21.70 1.10 -4.31
C GLU A 33 21.83 2.62 -4.46
N ASP A 34 20.87 3.23 -5.17
CA ASP A 34 20.79 4.66 -5.43
C ASP A 34 19.39 5.15 -5.02
N PRO A 35 19.13 5.34 -3.71
CA PRO A 35 17.85 5.84 -3.21
C PRO A 35 17.64 7.34 -3.51
N ILE A 36 18.64 8.03 -4.05
CA ILE A 36 18.60 9.46 -4.38
C ILE A 36 17.88 9.65 -5.71
N HIS A 37 18.27 8.87 -6.73
CA HIS A 37 17.76 9.05 -8.10
C HIS A 37 16.76 7.97 -8.53
N LYS A 38 16.70 6.83 -7.84
CA LYS A 38 15.81 5.72 -8.21
C LYS A 38 14.73 5.48 -7.17
N LYS A 39 13.50 5.28 -7.65
CA LYS A 39 12.37 4.88 -6.81
C LYS A 39 12.61 3.47 -6.26
N SER A 40 12.71 3.36 -4.94
CA SER A 40 12.94 2.10 -4.21
C SER A 40 11.61 1.43 -3.81
N TRP A 41 11.64 0.11 -3.57
CA TRP A 41 10.47 -0.66 -3.08
C TRP A 41 9.91 -0.08 -1.77
N LEU A 42 10.81 0.25 -0.84
CA LEU A 42 10.55 1.08 0.32
C LEU A 42 11.22 2.44 0.08
N GLY A 43 10.42 3.51 0.10
CA GLY A 43 10.93 4.86 -0.12
C GLY A 43 11.95 5.23 0.94
N GLY A 44 13.01 5.93 0.53
CA GLY A 44 14.00 6.50 1.43
C GLY A 44 14.99 5.55 2.10
N LEU A 45 14.84 4.21 2.05
CA LEU A 45 15.89 3.29 2.53
C LEU A 45 16.84 2.85 1.41
N GLY A 46 18.11 2.73 1.75
CA GLY A 46 19.17 2.26 0.85
C GLY A 46 19.51 0.78 1.04
N SER A 47 20.13 0.19 0.01
CA SER A 47 20.69 -1.16 0.04
C SER A 47 21.84 -1.31 1.06
N PRO A 48 22.24 -2.54 1.41
CA PRO A 48 23.45 -2.78 2.21
C PRO A 48 24.68 -1.97 1.77
N ASP A 49 24.95 -1.91 0.46
CA ASP A 49 26.12 -1.21 -0.06
C ASP A 49 26.00 0.30 0.08
N PHE A 50 24.80 0.85 -0.13
CA PHE A 50 24.51 2.26 0.16
C PHE A 50 24.77 2.57 1.64
N VAL A 51 24.23 1.75 2.55
CA VAL A 51 24.37 1.96 4.01
C VAL A 51 25.83 2.01 4.41
N ILE A 52 26.64 1.06 3.94
CA ILE A 52 28.07 1.01 4.27
C ILE A 52 28.82 2.18 3.63
N GLY A 53 28.65 2.39 2.32
CA GLY A 53 29.38 3.41 1.57
C GLY A 53 29.09 4.81 2.08
N THR A 54 27.82 5.17 2.22
CA THR A 54 27.39 6.50 2.65
C THR A 54 27.77 6.77 4.11
N THR A 55 27.65 5.77 5.00
CA THR A 55 28.11 5.94 6.40
C THR A 55 29.61 6.22 6.47
N LEU A 56 30.43 5.53 5.68
CA LEU A 56 31.86 5.78 5.63
C LEU A 56 32.19 7.16 5.05
N ALA A 57 31.46 7.59 4.01
CA ALA A 57 31.60 8.93 3.44
C ALA A 57 31.27 10.03 4.47
N PHE A 58 30.17 9.88 5.22
CA PHE A 58 29.80 10.80 6.30
C PHE A 58 30.86 10.87 7.39
N ARG A 59 31.37 9.71 7.85
CA ARG A 59 32.45 9.65 8.85
C ARG A 59 33.75 10.30 8.38
N SER A 60 34.04 10.22 7.08
CA SER A 60 35.23 10.84 6.51
C SER A 60 35.06 12.35 6.29
N SER A 61 33.84 12.82 6.02
CA SER A 61 33.59 14.19 5.56
C SER A 61 33.10 15.13 6.68
N ILE A 62 32.42 14.60 7.70
CA ILE A 62 31.82 15.38 8.78
C ILE A 62 32.65 15.23 10.06
N PRO A 63 33.26 16.32 10.56
CA PRO A 63 34.00 16.30 11.81
C PRO A 63 33.12 15.84 12.98
N LYS A 64 33.63 14.92 13.81
CA LYS A 64 32.93 14.39 15.00
C LYS A 64 31.63 13.63 14.71
N PHE A 65 31.45 13.12 13.48
CA PHE A 65 30.33 12.22 13.21
C PHE A 65 30.41 10.98 14.12
N SER A 66 29.34 10.73 14.88
CA SER A 66 29.32 9.66 15.89
C SER A 66 29.48 8.29 15.24
N MET A 67 30.30 7.43 15.86
CA MET A 67 30.42 6.03 15.41
C MET A 67 29.09 5.29 15.55
N GLU A 68 28.26 5.63 16.53
CA GLU A 68 26.93 5.02 16.74
C GLU A 68 25.91 5.41 15.67
N ASN A 69 26.23 6.36 14.79
CA ASN A 69 25.33 6.80 13.75
C ASN A 69 25.64 6.06 12.44
N VAL A 70 24.59 5.50 11.85
CA VAL A 70 24.63 4.80 10.57
C VAL A 70 23.66 5.49 9.62
N VAL A 71 24.14 5.92 8.45
CA VAL A 71 23.28 6.47 7.41
C VAL A 71 22.61 5.31 6.69
N ILE A 72 21.29 5.22 6.81
CA ILE A 72 20.49 4.09 6.34
C ILE A 72 19.65 4.40 5.11
N GLY A 73 19.62 5.66 4.68
CA GLY A 73 18.70 6.08 3.63
C GLY A 73 18.83 7.54 3.22
N TYR A 74 17.94 7.96 2.33
CA TYR A 74 17.82 9.31 1.79
C TYR A 74 16.40 9.85 2.03
N VAL A 75 16.29 11.08 2.52
CA VAL A 75 14.99 11.73 2.80
C VAL A 75 14.58 12.60 1.61
N GLY A 76 15.49 13.39 1.08
CA GLY A 76 15.20 14.34 0.02
C GLY A 76 16.12 15.55 0.06
N VAL A 77 15.67 16.60 -0.62
CA VAL A 77 16.36 17.89 -0.65
C VAL A 77 15.63 18.87 0.27
N LYS A 78 16.40 19.62 1.06
CA LYS A 78 15.92 20.70 1.90
C LYS A 78 16.52 22.01 1.43
N THR A 79 15.69 23.03 1.28
CA THR A 79 16.17 24.38 1.00
C THR A 79 16.57 25.08 2.30
N ILE A 80 17.77 25.64 2.35
CA ILE A 80 18.26 26.48 3.44
C ILE A 80 18.61 27.87 2.91
N ILE A 81 18.74 28.84 3.82
CA ILE A 81 19.18 30.19 3.48
C ILE A 81 20.60 30.37 3.99
N VAL A 82 21.55 30.54 3.09
CA VAL A 82 22.95 30.82 3.38
C VAL A 82 23.29 32.16 2.76
N ASN A 83 23.75 33.13 3.55
CA ASN A 83 24.14 34.46 3.07
C ASN A 83 23.08 35.16 2.18
N LYS A 84 21.79 34.98 2.50
CA LYS A 84 20.62 35.50 1.73
C LYS A 84 20.40 34.85 0.35
N ALA A 85 21.10 33.77 0.03
CA ALA A 85 20.82 32.90 -1.11
C ALA A 85 20.09 31.63 -0.63
N TYR A 86 19.18 31.13 -1.46
CA TYR A 86 18.55 29.83 -1.26
C TYR A 86 19.48 28.76 -1.80
N GLU A 87 19.86 27.82 -0.94
CA GLU A 87 20.67 26.67 -1.31
C GLU A 87 19.91 25.38 -1.01
N GLU A 88 20.05 24.40 -1.88
CA GLU A 88 19.47 23.07 -1.72
C GLU A 88 20.52 22.12 -1.16
N ILE A 89 20.17 21.41 -0.10
CA ILE A 89 21.05 20.44 0.55
C ILE A 89 20.36 19.10 0.70
N ASP A 90 21.15 18.04 0.55
CA ASP A 90 20.67 16.69 0.74
C ASP A 90 20.46 16.38 2.22
N GLU A 91 19.32 15.73 2.49
CA GLU A 91 18.93 15.21 3.79
C GLU A 91 18.82 13.68 3.72
N TYR A 92 19.43 13.01 4.70
CA TYR A 92 19.59 11.57 4.77
C TYR A 92 18.90 10.99 5.99
N LEU A 93 18.55 9.71 5.92
CA LEU A 93 17.99 8.96 7.04
C LEU A 93 19.11 8.29 7.83
N MET A 94 19.09 8.44 9.14
CA MET A 94 20.15 7.98 10.02
C MET A 94 19.59 7.20 11.20
N LEU A 95 20.20 6.04 11.48
CA LEU A 95 19.91 5.18 12.61
C LEU A 95 20.96 5.41 13.70
N ASN A 96 20.51 5.65 14.93
CA ASN A 96 21.36 5.59 16.10
C ASN A 96 21.40 4.15 16.64
N THR A 97 22.57 3.52 16.65
CA THR A 97 22.72 2.11 17.06
C THR A 97 22.61 1.88 18.56
N ARG A 98 22.66 2.94 19.37
CA ARG A 98 22.57 2.85 20.83
C ARG A 98 21.13 2.76 21.32
N ASP A 99 20.26 3.60 20.81
CA ASP A 99 18.85 3.68 21.25
C ASP A 99 17.84 3.26 20.16
N GLY A 100 18.31 2.97 18.95
CA GLY A 100 17.48 2.56 17.82
C GLY A 100 16.71 3.70 17.17
N SER A 101 16.90 4.96 17.61
CA SER A 101 16.15 6.10 17.10
C SER A 101 16.51 6.45 15.67
N ILE A 102 15.54 7.05 14.97
CA ILE A 102 15.67 7.48 13.58
C ILE A 102 15.75 9.00 13.53
N LEU A 103 16.72 9.48 12.78
CA LEU A 103 17.08 10.88 12.64
C LEU A 103 17.11 11.23 11.14
N ALA A 104 16.69 12.44 10.79
CA ALA A 104 17.14 13.10 9.57
C ALA A 104 18.51 13.72 9.86
N VAL A 105 19.45 13.60 8.94
CA VAL A 105 20.76 14.26 9.00
C VAL A 105 21.03 14.95 7.68
N ASP A 106 21.32 16.25 7.72
CA ASP A 106 21.69 16.98 6.51
C ASP A 106 23.17 16.76 6.14
N SER A 107 23.55 17.24 4.96
CA SER A 107 24.91 17.13 4.43
C SER A 107 25.98 17.85 5.28
N PHE A 108 25.56 18.71 6.22
CA PHE A 108 26.45 19.38 7.18
C PHE A 108 26.49 18.68 8.54
N GLY A 109 25.69 17.64 8.73
CA GLY A 109 25.63 16.85 9.97
C GLY A 109 24.62 17.37 10.99
N ALA A 110 23.77 18.34 10.65
CA ALA A 110 22.71 18.77 11.54
C ALA A 110 21.62 17.69 11.58
N THR A 111 21.17 17.34 12.78
CA THR A 111 20.25 16.22 12.99
C THR A 111 18.91 16.66 13.53
N ASN A 112 17.83 16.04 13.06
CA ASN A 112 16.49 16.17 13.62
C ASN A 112 15.91 14.77 13.90
N ARG A 113 15.24 14.57 15.04
CA ARG A 113 14.65 13.26 15.37
C ARG A 113 13.33 13.07 14.63
N LEU A 114 13.19 11.92 13.96
CA LEU A 114 11.99 11.53 13.22
C LEU A 114 11.15 10.50 13.98
N ALA A 115 11.78 9.55 14.66
CA ALA A 115 11.09 8.51 15.45
C ALA A 115 11.94 8.04 16.62
N ALA A 116 11.30 7.48 17.65
CA ALA A 116 11.98 6.92 18.81
C ALA A 116 12.63 5.57 18.52
N SER A 117 12.13 4.81 17.53
CA SER A 117 12.72 3.54 17.09
C SER A 117 12.60 3.32 15.58
N PHE A 118 13.42 2.40 15.04
CA PHE A 118 13.30 1.95 13.66
C PHE A 118 11.94 1.33 13.37
N GLU A 119 11.37 0.56 14.30
CA GLU A 119 10.06 -0.09 14.12
C GLU A 119 8.93 0.94 13.96
N GLU A 120 8.93 1.98 14.80
CA GLU A 120 7.95 3.07 14.74
C GLU A 120 8.01 3.78 13.38
N TRP A 121 9.22 4.06 12.89
CA TRP A 121 9.42 4.73 11.62
C TRP A 121 9.06 3.84 10.42
N VAL A 122 9.52 2.59 10.43
CA VAL A 122 9.41 1.69 9.28
C VAL A 122 8.02 1.07 9.15
N GLY A 123 7.26 0.95 10.24
CA GLY A 123 5.94 0.31 10.26
C GLY A 123 4.98 0.85 9.18
N PRO A 124 4.70 2.17 9.15
CA PRO A 124 3.85 2.78 8.12
C PRO A 124 4.38 2.58 6.70
N GLU A 125 5.69 2.72 6.49
CA GLU A 125 6.31 2.57 5.18
C GLU A 125 6.28 1.12 4.69
N LEU A 126 6.59 0.15 5.56
CA LEU A 126 6.51 -1.28 5.25
C LEU A 126 5.08 -1.69 4.94
N PHE A 127 4.13 -1.14 5.69
CA PHE A 127 2.72 -1.33 5.42
C PHE A 127 2.40 -0.82 4.01
N ARG A 128 2.72 0.44 3.68
CA ARG A 128 2.53 1.01 2.33
C ARG A 128 3.24 0.21 1.22
N ALA A 129 4.48 -0.21 1.42
CA ALA A 129 5.22 -0.99 0.42
C ALA A 129 4.62 -2.38 0.19
N ARG A 130 4.17 -3.04 1.27
CA ARG A 130 3.42 -4.30 1.17
C ARG A 130 2.07 -4.08 0.51
N LEU A 131 1.38 -2.96 0.76
CA LEU A 131 0.20 -2.59 0.00
C LEU A 131 0.58 -2.44 -1.48
N ARG A 132 1.53 -1.59 -1.88
CA ARG A 132 1.89 -1.44 -3.31
C ARG A 132 2.24 -2.77 -3.99
N GLU A 133 3.00 -3.64 -3.34
CA GLU A 133 3.35 -4.97 -3.86
C GLU A 133 2.11 -5.86 -4.01
N LYS A 134 1.29 -5.92 -2.97
CA LYS A 134 0.05 -6.69 -2.95
C LYS A 134 -0.98 -6.14 -3.92
N TYR A 135 -0.98 -4.83 -4.20
CA TYR A 135 -1.89 -4.14 -5.10
C TYR A 135 -1.36 -4.01 -6.54
N THR A 136 -0.32 -4.78 -6.88
CA THR A 136 -0.23 -5.34 -8.25
C THR A 136 -1.45 -6.25 -8.54
N SER A 137 -2.13 -6.73 -7.49
CA SER A 137 -3.47 -7.32 -7.53
C SER A 137 -4.52 -6.20 -7.63
N ASN A 138 -5.40 -6.25 -8.63
CA ASN A 138 -6.34 -5.15 -8.86
C ASN A 138 -7.44 -5.14 -7.79
N LEU A 139 -7.56 -4.04 -7.03
CA LEU A 139 -8.76 -3.78 -6.23
C LEU A 139 -9.93 -3.60 -7.20
N THR A 140 -10.89 -4.51 -7.14
CA THR A 140 -12.10 -4.47 -7.96
C THR A 140 -13.29 -4.39 -7.03
N VAL A 141 -14.11 -3.37 -7.24
CA VAL A 141 -15.38 -3.19 -6.54
C VAL A 141 -16.50 -3.33 -7.55
N ILE A 142 -17.48 -4.17 -7.23
CA ILE A 142 -18.68 -4.32 -8.07
C ILE A 142 -19.87 -3.90 -7.23
N VAL A 143 -20.55 -2.83 -7.66
CA VAL A 143 -21.75 -2.29 -7.01
C VAL A 143 -22.99 -2.83 -7.72
N PHE A 144 -23.98 -3.26 -6.96
CA PHE A 144 -25.23 -3.82 -7.45
C PHE A 144 -26.40 -3.02 -6.88
N ASP A 145 -27.37 -2.72 -7.73
CA ASP A 145 -28.66 -2.12 -7.35
C ASP A 145 -29.61 -3.16 -6.71
N ASP A 146 -29.06 -4.01 -5.84
CA ASP A 146 -29.78 -5.04 -5.09
C ASP A 146 -28.95 -5.43 -3.86
N GLU A 147 -29.59 -5.54 -2.69
CA GLU A 147 -28.92 -5.80 -1.40
C GLU A 147 -28.28 -7.19 -1.30
N LEU A 148 -28.70 -8.17 -2.11
CA LEU A 148 -28.27 -9.57 -2.06
C LEU A 148 -27.25 -9.93 -3.15
N LYS A 149 -27.27 -9.23 -4.29
CA LYS A 149 -26.41 -9.56 -5.44
C LYS A 149 -24.91 -9.60 -5.14
N ALA A 150 -24.37 -8.74 -4.28
CA ALA A 150 -22.95 -8.79 -3.93
C ALA A 150 -22.58 -10.10 -3.20
N GLU A 151 -23.48 -10.64 -2.39
CA GLU A 151 -23.29 -11.91 -1.71
C GLU A 151 -23.34 -13.09 -2.69
N GLU A 152 -24.27 -13.05 -3.65
CA GLU A 152 -24.33 -14.02 -4.74
C GLU A 152 -23.05 -14.01 -5.60
N ALA A 153 -22.55 -12.82 -5.96
CA ALA A 153 -21.27 -12.66 -6.66
C ALA A 153 -20.13 -13.27 -5.85
N ARG A 154 -20.08 -13.00 -4.54
CA ARG A 154 -19.05 -13.55 -3.65
C ARG A 154 -19.06 -15.07 -3.64
N LEU A 155 -20.24 -15.69 -3.62
CA LEU A 155 -20.38 -17.16 -3.66
C LEU A 155 -19.87 -17.75 -4.98
N LYS A 156 -20.11 -17.09 -6.12
CA LYS A 156 -19.55 -17.48 -7.42
C LYS A 156 -18.02 -17.39 -7.44
N LEU A 157 -17.46 -16.29 -6.95
CA LEU A 157 -16.00 -16.13 -6.85
C LEU A 157 -15.37 -17.19 -5.93
N LEU A 158 -16.04 -17.56 -4.84
CA LEU A 158 -15.58 -18.66 -3.98
C LEU A 158 -15.59 -20.02 -4.68
N LYS A 159 -16.56 -20.28 -5.55
CA LYS A 159 -16.63 -21.50 -6.35
C LYS A 159 -15.47 -21.55 -7.34
N LEU A 160 -15.19 -20.45 -8.03
CA LEU A 160 -14.03 -20.31 -8.91
C LEU A 160 -12.72 -20.52 -8.14
N GLN A 161 -12.63 -20.01 -6.90
CA GLN A 161 -11.43 -20.16 -6.09
C GLN A 161 -11.17 -21.61 -5.70
N ARG A 162 -12.22 -22.34 -5.29
CA ARG A 162 -12.12 -23.77 -4.99
C ARG A 162 -11.71 -24.59 -6.21
N SER A 163 -12.07 -24.11 -7.40
CA SER A 163 -11.76 -24.76 -8.68
C SER A 163 -10.38 -24.36 -9.25
N GLY A 164 -9.67 -23.44 -8.57
CA GLY A 164 -8.33 -22.99 -8.97
C GLY A 164 -8.30 -21.95 -10.09
N PHE A 165 -9.46 -21.44 -10.54
CA PHE A 165 -9.56 -20.46 -11.62
C PHE A 165 -9.37 -19.02 -11.16
N ILE A 166 -9.53 -18.76 -9.86
CA ILE A 166 -9.23 -17.46 -9.26
C ILE A 166 -8.48 -17.65 -7.96
N ASP A 167 -7.61 -16.70 -7.67
CA ASP A 167 -6.86 -16.59 -6.44
C ASP A 167 -7.29 -15.29 -5.75
N LEU A 168 -8.30 -15.40 -4.88
CA LEU A 168 -8.82 -14.29 -4.10
C LEU A 168 -8.01 -14.20 -2.82
N GLU A 169 -7.38 -13.05 -2.67
CA GLU A 169 -6.65 -12.76 -1.46
C GLU A 169 -7.58 -12.27 -0.35
N ASP A 170 -8.60 -11.50 -0.71
CA ASP A 170 -9.63 -11.02 0.21
C ASP A 170 -10.91 -10.66 -0.56
N ALA A 171 -12.06 -10.77 0.11
CA ALA A 171 -13.35 -10.39 -0.45
C ALA A 171 -14.36 -10.02 0.65
N VAL A 172 -14.95 -8.83 0.54
CA VAL A 172 -15.89 -8.28 1.53
C VAL A 172 -17.16 -7.82 0.81
N VAL A 173 -18.30 -8.21 1.35
CA VAL A 173 -19.61 -7.70 0.92
C VAL A 173 -20.05 -6.61 1.87
N VAL A 174 -20.45 -5.48 1.30
CA VAL A 174 -21.02 -4.34 2.01
C VAL A 174 -22.42 -4.12 1.45
N VAL A 175 -23.40 -3.91 2.33
CA VAL A 175 -24.81 -3.70 1.97
C VAL A 175 -25.23 -2.37 2.56
N LYS A 176 -25.83 -1.51 1.76
CA LYS A 176 -26.47 -0.28 2.23
C LYS A 176 -27.97 -0.51 2.25
N GLU A 177 -28.50 -0.74 3.44
CA GLU A 177 -29.92 -0.97 3.67
C GLU A 177 -30.73 0.24 3.17
N ALA A 178 -32.00 0.01 2.84
CA ALA A 178 -32.91 1.07 2.37
C ALA A 178 -33.03 2.28 3.32
N ASP A 179 -32.79 2.10 4.63
CA ASP A 179 -32.80 3.17 5.63
C ASP A 179 -31.46 3.96 5.69
N GLY A 180 -30.51 3.62 4.82
CA GLY A 180 -29.19 4.23 4.73
C GLY A 180 -28.16 3.60 5.66
N ARG A 181 -28.51 2.63 6.51
CA ARG A 181 -27.54 1.92 7.34
C ARG A 181 -26.64 1.04 6.49
N VAL A 182 -25.37 0.96 6.88
CA VAL A 182 -24.41 0.10 6.18
C VAL A 182 -24.09 -1.12 7.04
N ARG A 183 -24.24 -2.31 6.45
CA ARG A 183 -23.86 -3.60 7.01
C ARG A 183 -22.79 -4.26 6.15
N TYR A 184 -22.05 -5.19 6.73
CA TYR A 184 -21.09 -5.98 5.98
C TYR A 184 -21.18 -7.46 6.35
N HIS A 185 -20.96 -8.32 5.37
CA HIS A 185 -20.93 -9.76 5.52
C HIS A 185 -19.54 -10.27 5.14
N GLN A 186 -18.83 -10.85 6.11
CA GLN A 186 -17.49 -11.39 5.91
C GLN A 186 -17.55 -12.83 5.36
N MET A 187 -16.56 -13.21 4.54
CA MET A 187 -16.23 -14.62 4.34
C MET A 187 -15.96 -15.32 5.68
N HIS A 188 -16.80 -16.29 6.03
CA HIS A 188 -16.53 -17.26 7.10
C HIS A 188 -15.45 -18.28 6.66
N ARG A 189 -14.22 -17.80 6.45
CA ARG A 189 -13.01 -18.60 6.59
C ARG A 189 -11.92 -17.71 7.17
N PRO A 190 -11.60 -17.82 8.48
CA PRO A 190 -10.40 -17.22 9.02
C PRO A 190 -9.20 -18.00 8.48
N ALA A 191 -8.79 -17.70 7.26
CA ALA A 191 -7.51 -18.16 6.75
C ALA A 191 -6.43 -17.30 7.42
N ARG A 192 -5.83 -17.86 8.48
CA ARG A 192 -4.75 -17.31 9.32
C ARG A 192 -5.14 -16.14 10.22
N LYS A 193 -4.66 -16.23 11.48
CA LYS A 193 -4.75 -15.25 12.58
C LYS A 193 -4.87 -13.79 12.09
N GLY A 194 -6.04 -13.18 12.31
CA GLY A 194 -6.33 -11.78 11.99
C GLY A 194 -7.74 -11.66 11.41
N GLY A 195 -8.73 -11.38 12.25
CA GLY A 195 -10.10 -11.08 11.79
C GLY A 195 -10.15 -9.82 10.89
N PHE A 196 -11.36 -9.44 10.44
CA PHE A 196 -11.65 -8.27 9.58
C PHE A 196 -10.84 -6.99 9.92
N ALA A 197 -10.57 -6.75 11.21
CA ALA A 197 -9.76 -5.62 11.69
C ALA A 197 -8.28 -5.62 11.23
N GLY A 198 -7.78 -6.71 10.64
CA GLY A 198 -6.41 -6.81 10.10
C GLY A 198 -6.33 -7.13 8.61
N SER A 199 -7.47 -7.30 7.92
CA SER A 199 -7.48 -7.56 6.49
C SER A 199 -7.40 -6.26 5.70
N ILE A 200 -6.77 -6.30 4.53
CA ILE A 200 -6.53 -5.10 3.73
C ILE A 200 -7.84 -4.55 3.18
N THR A 201 -8.77 -5.41 2.77
CA THR A 201 -10.12 -4.97 2.39
C THR A 201 -10.88 -4.45 3.60
N GLY A 202 -10.66 -5.00 4.80
CA GLY A 202 -11.22 -4.46 6.05
C GLY A 202 -10.71 -3.07 6.40
N LEU A 203 -9.44 -2.76 6.11
CA LEU A 203 -8.91 -1.40 6.23
C LEU A 203 -9.48 -0.47 5.18
N ILE A 204 -9.57 -0.88 3.91
CA ILE A 204 -10.20 -0.07 2.85
C ILE A 204 -11.67 0.21 3.18
N VAL A 205 -12.45 -0.84 3.43
CA VAL A 205 -13.87 -0.72 3.78
C VAL A 205 -14.02 0.07 5.08
N GLY A 206 -13.20 -0.19 6.10
CA GLY A 206 -13.19 0.58 7.34
C GLY A 206 -12.94 2.08 7.09
N SER A 207 -11.92 2.42 6.30
CA SER A 207 -11.62 3.81 5.94
C SER A 207 -12.72 4.45 5.10
N ILE A 208 -13.34 3.70 4.19
CA ILE A 208 -14.44 4.17 3.34
C ILE A 208 -15.72 4.39 4.17
N LEU A 209 -16.05 3.49 5.10
CA LEU A 209 -17.24 3.60 5.95
C LEU A 209 -17.08 4.64 7.06
N LEU A 210 -15.84 4.89 7.50
CA LEU A 210 -15.51 6.00 8.38
C LEU A 210 -15.35 7.32 7.61
N SER A 211 -15.36 7.29 6.28
CA SER A 211 -15.31 8.50 5.47
C SER A 211 -16.66 9.24 5.54
N PRO A 212 -16.65 10.56 5.82
CA PRO A 212 -17.84 11.40 5.75
C PRO A 212 -18.56 11.32 4.40
N LEU A 213 -17.86 10.92 3.32
CA LEU A 213 -18.42 10.82 1.98
C LEU A 213 -19.53 9.76 1.84
N ILE A 214 -19.44 8.64 2.55
CA ILE A 214 -20.42 7.54 2.47
C ILE A 214 -21.43 7.60 3.62
N GLY A 215 -21.07 8.23 4.74
CA GLY A 215 -21.90 8.33 5.95
C GLY A 215 -22.67 9.65 6.15
N ALA A 216 -22.29 10.76 5.51
CA ALA A 216 -22.91 12.05 5.77
C ALA A 216 -23.95 12.44 4.69
N VAL A 217 -25.22 12.40 5.08
CA VAL A 217 -26.17 13.43 4.62
C VAL A 217 -25.63 14.76 5.15
N LEU A 218 -25.25 15.66 4.25
CA LEU A 218 -24.78 17.05 4.45
C LEU A 218 -23.30 17.25 4.83
N GLY A 219 -22.56 17.85 3.89
CA GLY A 219 -21.65 18.98 4.14
C GLY A 219 -20.29 18.72 4.80
N ALA A 220 -19.25 18.76 3.97
CA ALA A 220 -17.90 19.29 4.28
C ALA A 220 -17.10 18.65 5.44
N VAL A 221 -16.54 17.46 5.24
CA VAL A 221 -15.24 17.07 5.83
C VAL A 221 -14.51 16.10 4.89
N THR A 222 -13.58 16.58 4.06
CA THR A 222 -12.67 15.76 3.25
C THR A 222 -11.24 16.28 3.40
N GLY A 223 -10.39 15.54 4.11
CA GLY A 223 -8.98 15.94 4.21
C GLY A 223 -8.06 14.90 4.84
N ALA A 224 -8.49 14.22 5.91
CA ALA A 224 -7.59 13.30 6.62
C ALA A 224 -7.54 11.87 6.06
N VAL A 225 -8.61 11.39 5.42
CA VAL A 225 -8.72 9.97 4.97
C VAL A 225 -8.18 9.76 3.54
N SER A 226 -8.12 10.81 2.70
CA SER A 226 -7.76 10.69 1.26
C SER A 226 -6.25 10.41 1.04
N ALA A 227 -5.36 10.93 1.90
CA ALA A 227 -3.91 10.83 1.66
C ALA A 227 -3.36 9.38 1.76
N SER A 228 -3.86 8.57 2.69
CA SER A 228 -3.42 7.16 2.85
C SER A 228 -4.05 6.21 1.83
N LEU A 229 -5.21 6.57 1.27
CA LEU A 229 -5.92 5.78 0.26
C LEU A 229 -5.42 6.08 -1.16
N THR A 230 -4.99 7.32 -1.43
CA THR A 230 -4.38 7.71 -2.71
C THR A 230 -3.09 6.92 -2.96
N ASP A 231 -2.30 6.67 -1.91
CA ASP A 231 -1.08 5.85 -1.97
C ASP A 231 -1.34 4.39 -2.41
N VAL A 232 -2.59 3.91 -2.32
CA VAL A 232 -3.02 2.57 -2.75
C VAL A 232 -3.93 2.58 -3.98
N GLY A 233 -4.00 3.71 -4.70
CA GLY A 233 -4.73 3.87 -5.95
C GLY A 233 -6.23 4.11 -5.80
N VAL A 234 -6.71 4.29 -4.56
CA VAL A 234 -8.07 4.76 -4.26
C VAL A 234 -8.02 6.28 -4.30
N ASP A 235 -8.24 6.83 -5.49
CA ASP A 235 -8.22 8.27 -5.73
C ASP A 235 -9.58 8.93 -5.48
N ASP A 236 -9.62 10.26 -5.53
CA ASP A 236 -10.83 11.03 -5.30
C ASP A 236 -11.93 10.70 -6.34
N GLN A 237 -11.56 10.32 -7.55
CA GLN A 237 -12.52 9.96 -8.61
C GLN A 237 -13.18 8.61 -8.32
N PHE A 238 -12.41 7.59 -7.94
CA PHE A 238 -12.93 6.29 -7.49
C PHE A 238 -13.89 6.48 -6.31
N MET A 239 -13.52 7.31 -5.34
CA MET A 239 -14.37 7.59 -4.17
C MET A 239 -15.66 8.30 -4.56
N LYS A 240 -15.60 9.22 -5.51
CA LYS A 240 -16.77 9.90 -6.06
C LYS A 240 -17.69 8.90 -6.77
N ASP A 241 -17.16 8.10 -7.70
CA ASP A 241 -17.92 7.11 -8.47
C ASP A 241 -18.57 6.09 -7.51
N LEU A 242 -17.84 5.60 -6.52
CA LEU A 242 -18.38 4.71 -5.49
C LEU A 242 -19.51 5.36 -4.69
N SER A 243 -19.40 6.64 -4.34
CA SER A 243 -20.44 7.35 -3.60
C SER A 243 -21.71 7.59 -4.43
N GLU A 244 -21.56 7.80 -5.74
CA GLU A 244 -22.67 8.01 -6.66
C GLU A 244 -23.44 6.70 -6.92
N GLU A 245 -22.74 5.56 -6.95
CA GLU A 245 -23.33 4.25 -7.27
C GLU A 245 -23.83 3.51 -6.02
N PHE A 246 -23.18 3.67 -4.86
CA PHE A 246 -23.53 2.97 -3.63
C PHE A 246 -24.69 3.64 -2.87
N LYS A 247 -25.89 3.51 -3.45
CA LYS A 247 -27.15 4.09 -2.96
C LYS A 247 -27.84 3.20 -1.92
N PRO A 248 -28.82 3.72 -1.15
CA PRO A 248 -29.68 2.89 -0.31
C PRO A 248 -30.39 1.80 -1.15
N GLY A 249 -30.40 0.57 -0.65
CA GLY A 249 -30.91 -0.61 -1.36
C GLY A 249 -29.87 -1.31 -2.24
N SER A 250 -28.61 -0.84 -2.25
CA SER A 250 -27.52 -1.42 -3.05
C SER A 250 -26.58 -2.29 -2.20
N SER A 251 -25.83 -3.16 -2.86
CA SER A 251 -24.72 -3.90 -2.27
C SER A 251 -23.45 -3.75 -3.08
N ALA A 252 -22.28 -3.89 -2.45
CA ALA A 252 -20.98 -3.77 -3.08
C ALA A 252 -20.07 -4.94 -2.67
N LEU A 253 -19.43 -5.56 -3.66
CA LEU A 253 -18.43 -6.59 -3.46
C LEU A 253 -17.04 -6.01 -3.70
N PHE A 254 -16.24 -5.91 -2.65
CA PHE A 254 -14.83 -5.51 -2.71
C PHE A 254 -13.98 -6.76 -2.81
N THR A 255 -13.12 -6.86 -3.82
CA THR A 255 -12.25 -8.02 -4.05
C THR A 255 -10.81 -7.61 -4.30
N LEU A 256 -9.89 -8.41 -3.76
CA LEU A 256 -8.47 -8.37 -4.08
C LEU A 256 -8.11 -9.67 -4.79
N VAL A 257 -7.88 -9.56 -6.11
CA VAL A 257 -7.62 -10.71 -6.98
C VAL A 257 -6.14 -10.75 -7.36
N ARG A 258 -5.41 -11.75 -6.86
CA ARG A 258 -3.98 -11.94 -7.19
C ARG A 258 -3.79 -12.48 -8.59
N ARG A 259 -4.65 -13.42 -8.97
CA ARG A 259 -4.65 -14.08 -10.29
C ARG A 259 -6.07 -14.52 -10.62
N ALA A 260 -6.45 -14.38 -11.88
CA ALA A 260 -7.70 -14.90 -12.40
C ALA A 260 -7.46 -15.49 -13.79
N ASP A 261 -8.19 -16.55 -14.09
CA ASP A 261 -8.45 -17.01 -15.44
C ASP A 261 -9.58 -16.15 -16.03
N PRO A 262 -9.28 -15.23 -16.97
CA PRO A 262 -10.26 -14.27 -17.45
C PRO A 262 -11.43 -14.93 -18.18
N GLU A 263 -11.19 -16.06 -18.86
CA GLU A 263 -12.24 -16.77 -19.61
C GLU A 263 -13.24 -17.42 -18.65
N ARG A 264 -12.75 -18.06 -17.60
CA ARG A 264 -13.59 -18.71 -16.59
C ARG A 264 -14.33 -17.73 -15.70
N VAL A 265 -13.69 -16.61 -15.38
CA VAL A 265 -14.36 -15.52 -14.66
C VAL A 265 -15.46 -14.91 -15.54
N ALA A 266 -15.16 -14.64 -16.82
CA ALA A 266 -16.14 -14.12 -17.76
C ALA A 266 -17.34 -15.07 -17.91
N GLU A 267 -17.11 -16.38 -18.10
CA GLU A 267 -18.17 -17.38 -18.25
C GLU A 267 -19.11 -17.42 -17.03
N GLU A 268 -18.58 -17.42 -15.81
CA GLU A 268 -19.40 -17.50 -14.58
C GLU A 268 -20.05 -16.16 -14.19
N CYS A 269 -19.48 -15.04 -14.61
CA CYS A 269 -19.95 -13.68 -14.28
C CYS A 269 -20.68 -12.98 -15.45
N PHE A 270 -20.78 -13.60 -16.62
CA PHE A 270 -21.44 -13.02 -17.79
C PHE A 270 -22.90 -12.65 -17.49
N GLY A 271 -23.30 -11.42 -17.82
CA GLY A 271 -24.67 -10.94 -17.63
C GLY A 271 -25.11 -10.82 -16.16
N PHE A 272 -24.19 -10.93 -15.20
CA PHE A 272 -24.50 -10.80 -13.78
C PHE A 272 -24.89 -9.36 -13.40
N GLY A 273 -24.47 -8.39 -14.23
CA GLY A 273 -24.68 -6.96 -14.06
C GLY A 273 -23.83 -6.35 -12.96
N GLY A 274 -24.18 -5.12 -12.58
CA GLY A 274 -23.46 -4.34 -11.58
C GLY A 274 -22.43 -3.39 -12.20
N LYS A 275 -22.11 -2.33 -11.47
CA LYS A 275 -21.14 -1.32 -11.85
C LYS A 275 -19.76 -1.71 -11.33
N VAL A 276 -18.80 -1.87 -12.24
CA VAL A 276 -17.40 -2.15 -11.92
C VAL A 276 -16.68 -0.83 -11.68
N LEU A 277 -16.03 -0.75 -10.52
CA LEU A 277 -15.11 0.32 -10.17
C LEU A 277 -13.75 -0.31 -9.86
N MET A 278 -12.72 0.14 -10.55
CA MET A 278 -11.34 -0.32 -10.32
C MET A 278 -10.49 0.84 -9.84
N ASN A 279 -9.41 0.53 -9.13
CA ASN A 279 -8.43 1.54 -8.77
C ASN A 279 -7.79 2.18 -10.02
N SER A 280 -7.29 3.40 -9.86
CA SER A 280 -6.89 4.31 -10.97
C SER A 280 -5.80 3.77 -11.90
N VAL A 281 -5.14 2.68 -11.52
CA VAL A 281 -4.08 2.01 -12.29
C VAL A 281 -4.64 1.16 -13.45
N SER A 282 -5.96 0.96 -13.58
CA SER A 282 -6.52 -0.09 -14.45
C SER A 282 -7.78 0.24 -15.27
N ARG A 283 -7.96 1.50 -15.70
CA ARG A 283 -9.13 1.99 -16.48
C ARG A 283 -9.47 1.17 -17.75
N GLU A 284 -8.47 0.67 -18.48
CA GLU A 284 -8.71 -0.17 -19.67
C GLU A 284 -9.32 -1.54 -19.32
N ARG A 285 -8.95 -2.10 -18.17
CA ARG A 285 -9.53 -3.36 -17.66
C ARG A 285 -10.93 -3.16 -17.09
N GLU A 286 -11.20 -2.00 -16.49
CA GLU A 286 -12.52 -1.64 -15.96
C GLU A 286 -13.59 -1.74 -17.06
N ALA A 287 -13.35 -1.11 -18.21
CA ALA A 287 -14.26 -1.15 -19.35
C ALA A 287 -14.50 -2.57 -19.88
N LEU A 288 -13.44 -3.39 -19.91
CA LEU A 288 -13.53 -4.79 -20.35
C LEU A 288 -14.38 -5.63 -19.39
N ILE A 289 -14.12 -5.55 -18.08
CA ILE A 289 -14.89 -6.30 -17.07
C ILE A 289 -16.35 -5.82 -17.06
N GLN A 290 -16.59 -4.50 -17.18
CA GLN A 290 -17.95 -3.95 -17.26
C GLN A 290 -18.71 -4.52 -18.45
N ALA A 291 -18.10 -4.57 -19.65
CA ALA A 291 -18.73 -5.14 -20.83
C ALA A 291 -19.08 -6.64 -20.65
N TYR A 292 -18.24 -7.40 -19.95
CA TYR A 292 -18.56 -8.80 -19.61
C TYR A 292 -19.72 -8.92 -18.63
N LEU A 293 -19.77 -8.10 -17.58
CA LEU A 293 -20.87 -8.11 -16.61
C LEU A 293 -22.20 -7.68 -17.24
N ASP A 294 -22.15 -6.72 -18.16
CA ASP A 294 -23.32 -6.24 -18.91
C ASP A 294 -23.78 -7.22 -19.99
N GLY A 295 -22.98 -8.23 -20.30
CA GLY A 295 -23.26 -9.19 -21.36
C GLY A 295 -23.11 -8.62 -22.78
N THR A 296 -22.36 -7.52 -22.94
CA THR A 296 -22.15 -6.79 -24.20
C THR A 296 -20.79 -7.05 -24.85
N ALA A 297 -19.95 -7.88 -24.22
CA ALA A 297 -18.67 -8.31 -24.76
C ALA A 297 -18.87 -9.27 -25.96
N GLU A 298 -19.11 -8.74 -27.15
CA GLU A 298 -19.08 -9.54 -28.38
C GLU A 298 -17.62 -9.84 -28.80
N GLY A 299 -17.25 -11.11 -28.76
CA GLY A 299 -16.21 -11.69 -29.63
C GLY A 299 -14.82 -11.05 -29.62
N ILE A 300 -14.20 -10.80 -28.46
CA ILE A 300 -12.74 -10.60 -28.38
C ILE A 300 -12.03 -11.96 -28.43
N GLU A 301 -12.35 -12.76 -29.44
CA GLU A 301 -11.57 -13.92 -29.83
C GLU A 301 -10.90 -13.60 -31.17
N LYS A 302 -9.59 -13.88 -31.23
CA LYS A 302 -8.68 -13.79 -32.39
C LYS A 302 -7.95 -12.45 -32.57
N LYS A 303 -6.87 -12.26 -31.80
CA LYS A 303 -5.54 -12.17 -32.43
C LYS A 303 -4.44 -12.56 -31.44
N GLN A 304 -3.56 -13.40 -31.96
CA GLN A 304 -2.41 -14.05 -31.33
C GLN A 304 -1.40 -13.08 -30.75
#